data_AF-A0A8H9TI07-F1
#
_entry.id   AF-A0A8H9TI07-F1
#
_cell.length_a   1.000
_cell.length_b   1.000
_cell.length_c   1.000
_cell.angle_alpha   90.00
_cell.angle_beta   90.00
_cell.angle_gamma   90.00
#
_symmetry.space_group_name_H-M   'P 1'
#
loop_
_entity.id
_entity.type
_entity.pdbx_description
1 polymer ?
#
loop_
_entity_poly.entity_id
_entity_poly.type
_entity_poly.pdbx_seq_one_letter_code
_entity_poly.pdbx_strand_id
1 'polypeptide(L)'
;MTAANYLNVTCVNGIVESDLKKFPFLIYLLDTIKGIYIGETKDLVTRWHFHNNSALKEGVDRGCNDNLKEALKYGNVKVYIIATARTEEEARAIEALAIQYYGASLNSRKEVILPNVRAYFNDLDRVSDTVTLKAKRNHGNNDKYCDSDRNLVVCKIVLEKSRKRVLCCQGPHSGIYVECSRSERDKFNIGDLVKIKAVLTYKRDKPYLVAAKTSILTKA
;
A
#
# COMPACT_ATOMS: atom_id res chain seq x y z
N MET A 1 1.01 -12.01 16.99
CA MET A 1 1.80 -12.65 15.93
C MET A 1 2.17 -11.60 14.89
N THR A 2 3.45 -11.28 14.75
CA THR A 2 3.95 -10.47 13.63
C THR A 2 3.72 -11.25 12.34
N ALA A 3 2.87 -10.74 11.45
CA ALA A 3 2.68 -11.33 10.13
C ALA A 3 4.05 -11.43 9.43
N ALA A 4 4.32 -12.57 8.80
CA ALA A 4 5.52 -12.75 7.99
C ALA A 4 5.58 -11.64 6.93
N ASN A 5 6.61 -10.78 6.94
CA ASN A 5 6.77 -9.67 6.00
C ASN A 5 7.24 -10.13 4.59
N TYR A 6 6.98 -11.40 4.25
CA TYR A 6 7.41 -12.02 3.02
C TYR A 6 6.31 -12.91 2.46
N LEU A 7 6.34 -13.12 1.15
CA LEU A 7 5.41 -13.98 0.44
C LEU A 7 6.17 -14.72 -0.66
N ASN A 8 6.07 -16.05 -0.67
CA ASN A 8 6.55 -16.84 -1.78
C ASN A 8 5.53 -16.78 -2.90
N VAL A 9 6.00 -16.44 -4.10
CA VAL A 9 5.17 -16.34 -5.29
C VAL A 9 5.80 -17.10 -6.43
N THR A 10 4.96 -17.62 -7.30
CA THR A 10 5.37 -18.32 -8.51
C THR A 10 5.28 -17.35 -9.69
N CYS A 11 6.40 -17.05 -10.33
CA CYS A 11 6.44 -16.23 -11.53
C CYS A 11 6.19 -17.09 -12.77
N VAL A 12 5.30 -16.63 -13.66
CA VAL A 12 4.99 -17.29 -14.93
C VAL A 12 5.15 -16.30 -16.09
N ASN A 13 4.93 -16.76 -17.32
CA ASN A 13 5.02 -15.92 -18.53
C ASN A 13 6.40 -15.29 -18.76
N GLY A 14 7.46 -15.99 -18.37
CA GLY A 14 8.85 -15.54 -18.53
C GLY A 14 9.25 -14.39 -17.61
N ILE A 15 8.43 -14.09 -16.58
CA ILE A 15 8.74 -13.07 -15.59
C ILE A 15 9.87 -13.55 -14.71
N VAL A 16 10.90 -12.72 -14.59
CA VAL A 16 12.05 -12.98 -13.71
C VAL A 16 12.11 -11.95 -12.57
N GLU A 17 12.88 -12.24 -11.52
CA GLU A 17 12.99 -11.38 -10.34
C GLU A 17 13.37 -9.92 -10.68
N SER A 18 14.18 -9.70 -11.72
CA SER A 18 14.57 -8.36 -12.16
C SER A 18 13.39 -7.52 -12.65
N ASP A 19 12.37 -8.14 -13.26
CA ASP A 19 11.17 -7.44 -13.71
C ASP A 19 10.35 -6.91 -12.52
N LEU A 20 10.28 -7.70 -11.45
CA LEU A 20 9.56 -7.34 -10.23
C LEU A 20 10.14 -6.11 -9.53
N LYS A 21 11.44 -5.84 -9.75
CA LYS A 21 12.14 -4.64 -9.26
C LYS A 21 11.99 -3.45 -10.20
N LYS A 22 11.91 -3.70 -11.50
CA LYS A 22 11.85 -2.68 -12.56
C LYS A 22 10.46 -2.09 -12.73
N PHE A 23 9.42 -2.91 -12.62
CA PHE A 23 8.04 -2.51 -12.91
C PHE A 23 7.28 -2.17 -11.62
N PRO A 24 6.66 -0.98 -11.53
CA PRO A 24 5.98 -0.56 -10.30
C PRO A 24 4.66 -1.29 -10.04
N PHE A 25 4.00 -1.83 -11.07
CA PHE A 25 2.73 -2.55 -10.95
C PHE A 25 2.91 -4.03 -11.28
N LEU A 26 2.32 -4.87 -10.43
CA LEU A 26 2.32 -6.32 -10.54
C LEU A 26 0.88 -6.80 -10.74
N ILE A 27 0.67 -7.66 -11.72
CA ILE A 27 -0.58 -8.38 -11.92
C ILE A 27 -0.39 -9.77 -11.33
N TYR A 28 -1.20 -10.08 -10.33
CA TYR A 28 -1.10 -11.32 -9.57
C TYR A 28 -2.36 -12.15 -9.72
N LEU A 29 -2.18 -13.46 -9.58
CA LEU A 29 -3.25 -14.45 -9.61
C LEU A 29 -3.23 -15.24 -8.29
N LEU A 30 -4.40 -15.39 -7.69
CA LEU A 30 -4.64 -16.26 -6.54
C LEU A 30 -5.45 -17.45 -7.02
N ASP A 31 -4.81 -18.62 -6.98
CA ASP A 31 -5.44 -19.90 -7.30
C ASP A 31 -5.90 -20.53 -5.99
N THR A 32 -7.21 -20.68 -5.85
CA THR A 32 -7.86 -21.22 -4.67
C THR A 32 -8.73 -22.42 -5.06
N ILE A 33 -9.10 -23.24 -4.08
CA ILE A 33 -10.04 -24.37 -4.30
C ILE A 33 -11.40 -23.89 -4.85
N LYS A 34 -11.82 -22.65 -4.56
CA LYS A 34 -13.10 -22.09 -5.02
C LYS A 34 -13.01 -21.39 -6.38
N GLY A 35 -11.81 -21.26 -6.93
CA GLY A 35 -11.58 -20.61 -8.22
C GLY A 35 -10.44 -19.62 -8.18
N ILE A 36 -10.34 -18.86 -9.27
CA ILE A 36 -9.23 -17.96 -9.55
C ILE A 36 -9.67 -16.52 -9.30
N TYR A 37 -8.79 -15.76 -8.64
CA TYR A 37 -8.89 -14.32 -8.52
C TYR A 37 -7.66 -13.65 -9.15
N ILE A 38 -7.88 -12.56 -9.86
CA ILE A 38 -6.81 -11.75 -10.44
C ILE A 38 -6.91 -10.34 -9.90
N GLY A 39 -5.76 -9.73 -9.61
CA GLY A 39 -5.68 -8.36 -9.14
C GLY A 39 -4.41 -7.65 -9.61
N GLU A 40 -4.42 -6.33 -9.49
CA GLU A 40 -3.22 -5.50 -9.66
C GLU A 40 -2.78 -4.81 -8.35
N THR A 41 -1.47 -4.61 -8.18
CA THR A 41 -0.91 -3.95 -7.00
C THR A 41 0.51 -3.44 -7.22
N LYS A 42 0.89 -2.41 -6.46
CA LYS A 42 2.29 -1.97 -6.35
C LYS A 42 3.10 -2.73 -5.30
N ASP A 43 2.41 -3.37 -4.35
CA ASP A 43 3.00 -4.14 -3.26
C ASP A 43 2.14 -5.37 -2.99
N LEU A 44 2.62 -6.53 -3.44
CA LEU A 44 1.86 -7.77 -3.38
C LEU A 44 1.79 -8.33 -1.95
N VAL A 45 2.86 -8.21 -1.16
CA VAL A 45 2.87 -8.75 0.20
C VAL A 45 1.89 -7.97 1.08
N THR A 46 1.89 -6.63 1.00
CA THR A 46 0.92 -5.79 1.72
C THR A 46 -0.51 -6.07 1.24
N ARG A 47 -0.73 -6.23 -0.07
CA ARG A 47 -2.04 -6.57 -0.64
C ARG A 47 -2.54 -7.94 -0.19
N TRP A 48 -1.65 -8.94 -0.14
CA TRP A 48 -1.95 -10.28 0.34
C TRP A 48 -2.36 -10.29 1.82
N HIS A 49 -1.65 -9.55 2.67
CA HIS A 49 -2.05 -9.39 4.07
C HIS A 49 -3.38 -8.67 4.21
N PHE A 50 -3.66 -7.67 3.38
CA PHE A 50 -4.96 -7.01 3.36
C PHE A 50 -6.08 -8.03 3.07
N HIS A 51 -5.94 -8.83 2.01
CA HIS A 51 -6.92 -9.87 1.66
C HIS A 51 -7.15 -10.88 2.79
N ASN A 52 -6.08 -11.43 3.37
CA ASN A 52 -6.20 -12.38 4.49
C ASN A 52 -6.85 -11.76 5.73
N ASN A 53 -6.42 -10.55 6.11
CA ASN A 53 -7.01 -9.85 7.26
C ASN A 53 -8.48 -9.52 7.02
N SER A 54 -8.86 -9.15 5.79
CA SER A 54 -10.26 -8.91 5.43
C SER A 54 -11.09 -10.18 5.41
N ALA A 55 -10.52 -11.34 5.05
CA ALA A 55 -11.22 -12.63 5.10
C ALA A 55 -11.52 -13.10 6.54
N LEU A 56 -10.68 -12.73 7.51
CA LEU A 56 -10.81 -13.09 8.92
C LEU A 56 -11.68 -12.12 9.75
N LYS A 57 -12.00 -10.94 9.22
CA LYS A 57 -12.85 -9.95 9.91
C LYS A 57 -14.32 -10.29 9.75
N GLU A 58 -15.07 -10.20 10.84
CA GLU A 58 -16.54 -10.22 10.80
C GLU A 58 -17.07 -8.84 10.39
N GLY A 59 -17.95 -8.80 9.38
CA GLY A 59 -18.63 -7.59 8.90
C GLY A 59 -18.30 -7.16 7.45
N VAL A 60 -19.02 -6.14 6.97
CA VAL A 60 -18.90 -5.61 5.61
C VAL A 60 -17.64 -4.73 5.48
N ASP A 61 -16.51 -5.34 5.12
CA ASP A 61 -15.35 -4.59 4.65
C ASP A 61 -15.57 -4.17 3.19
N ARG A 62 -15.78 -2.86 2.97
CA ARG A 62 -16.01 -2.26 1.64
C ARG A 62 -14.81 -2.39 0.68
N GLY A 63 -13.66 -2.87 1.15
CA GLY A 63 -12.41 -2.87 0.38
C GLY A 63 -12.01 -4.19 -0.29
N CYS A 64 -12.63 -5.33 0.06
CA CYS A 64 -12.23 -6.64 -0.44
C CYS A 64 -13.45 -7.39 -1.01
N ASN A 65 -13.26 -8.07 -2.14
CA ASN A 65 -14.30 -8.80 -2.87
C ASN A 65 -14.82 -9.96 -2.01
N ASP A 66 -16.14 -10.03 -1.78
CA ASP A 66 -16.75 -11.02 -0.89
C ASP A 66 -16.54 -12.47 -1.38
N ASN A 67 -16.52 -12.70 -2.69
CA ASN A 67 -16.23 -14.02 -3.27
C ASN A 67 -14.80 -14.47 -2.94
N LEU A 68 -13.84 -13.54 -3.02
CA LEU A 68 -12.45 -13.80 -2.66
C LEU A 68 -12.32 -14.02 -1.14
N LYS A 69 -12.97 -13.22 -0.30
CA LYS A 69 -12.96 -13.41 1.16
C LYS A 69 -13.41 -14.81 1.54
N GLU A 70 -14.49 -15.30 0.94
CA GLU A 70 -15.00 -16.64 1.20
C GLU A 70 -13.99 -17.71 0.75
N ALA A 71 -13.42 -17.56 -0.45
CA ALA A 71 -12.42 -18.49 -0.96
C ALA A 71 -11.17 -18.59 -0.07
N LEU A 72 -10.69 -17.48 0.48
CA LEU A 72 -9.49 -17.44 1.33
C LEU A 72 -9.66 -18.15 2.68
N LYS A 73 -10.89 -18.33 3.17
CA LYS A 73 -11.15 -19.07 4.42
C LYS A 73 -10.76 -20.54 4.36
N TYR A 74 -10.61 -21.11 3.16
CA TYR A 74 -10.26 -22.52 2.94
C TYR A 74 -8.74 -22.79 2.93
N GLY A 75 -7.90 -21.75 3.10
CA GLY A 75 -6.49 -21.86 3.51
C GLY A 75 -5.46 -22.29 2.45
N ASN A 76 -5.86 -22.96 1.36
CA ASN A 76 -4.95 -23.37 0.29
C ASN A 76 -5.00 -22.40 -0.88
N VAL A 77 -4.03 -21.50 -0.93
CA VAL A 77 -3.93 -20.47 -1.96
C VAL A 77 -2.53 -20.48 -2.56
N LYS A 78 -2.43 -20.69 -3.86
CA LYS A 78 -1.18 -20.48 -4.60
C LYS A 78 -1.18 -19.07 -5.17
N VAL A 79 -0.07 -18.36 -4.99
CA VAL A 79 0.08 -16.97 -5.42
C VAL A 79 1.04 -16.92 -6.60
N TYR A 80 0.56 -16.36 -7.71
CA TYR A 80 1.35 -16.20 -8.93
C TYR A 80 1.53 -14.72 -9.28
N ILE A 81 2.64 -14.40 -9.92
CA ILE A 81 2.78 -13.17 -10.70
C ILE A 81 2.69 -13.55 -12.16
N ILE A 82 1.70 -12.98 -12.85
CA ILE A 82 1.35 -13.36 -14.22
C ILE A 82 1.71 -12.28 -15.25
N ALA A 83 1.88 -11.03 -14.82
CA ALA A 83 2.38 -9.93 -15.65
C ALA A 83 2.90 -8.76 -14.79
N THR A 84 3.58 -7.83 -15.43
CA THR A 84 4.06 -6.57 -14.83
C THR A 84 3.72 -5.39 -15.73
N ALA A 85 3.53 -4.20 -15.15
CA ALA A 85 3.19 -2.98 -15.89
C ALA A 85 3.94 -1.74 -15.37
N ARG A 86 4.12 -0.75 -16.25
CA ARG A 86 4.75 0.54 -15.94
C ARG A 86 3.76 1.56 -15.39
N THR A 87 2.53 1.52 -15.87
CA THR A 87 1.48 2.48 -15.50
C THR A 87 0.26 1.76 -14.93
N GLU A 88 -0.56 2.49 -14.20
CA GLU A 88 -1.80 1.96 -13.62
C GLU A 88 -2.81 1.61 -14.71
N GLU A 89 -2.86 2.42 -15.78
CA GLU A 89 -3.73 2.19 -16.93
C GLU A 89 -3.36 0.89 -17.67
N GLU A 90 -2.06 0.68 -17.90
CA GLU A 90 -1.55 -0.56 -18.47
C GLU A 90 -1.85 -1.75 -17.56
N ALA A 91 -1.64 -1.61 -16.23
CA ALA A 91 -1.91 -2.66 -15.26
C ALA A 91 -3.38 -3.11 -15.30
N ARG A 92 -4.32 -2.16 -15.32
CA ARG A 92 -5.77 -2.44 -15.39
C ARG A 92 -6.16 -3.14 -16.70
N ALA A 93 -5.58 -2.72 -17.82
CA ALA A 93 -5.84 -3.35 -19.10
C ALA A 93 -5.30 -4.79 -19.16
N ILE A 94 -4.10 -5.03 -18.63
CA ILE A 94 -3.53 -6.38 -18.52
C ILE A 94 -4.34 -7.25 -17.55
N GLU A 95 -4.78 -6.70 -16.41
CA GLU A 95 -5.67 -7.38 -15.45
C GLU A 95 -6.97 -7.82 -16.14
N ALA A 96 -7.60 -6.95 -16.93
CA ALA A 96 -8.82 -7.29 -17.68
C ALA A 96 -8.61 -8.45 -18.66
N LEU A 97 -7.51 -8.43 -19.42
CA LEU A 97 -7.16 -9.51 -20.36
C LEU A 97 -6.88 -10.82 -19.61
N ALA A 98 -6.20 -10.74 -18.46
CA ALA A 98 -5.90 -11.91 -17.65
C ALA A 98 -7.18 -12.53 -17.06
N ILE A 99 -8.12 -11.71 -16.57
CA ILE A 99 -9.42 -12.17 -16.07
C ILE A 99 -10.17 -12.97 -17.14
N GLN A 100 -10.14 -12.50 -18.38
CA GLN A 100 -10.75 -13.20 -19.51
C GLN A 100 -10.01 -14.51 -19.83
N TYR A 101 -8.68 -14.48 -19.88
CA TYR A 101 -7.88 -15.65 -20.26
C TYR A 101 -8.00 -16.80 -19.24
N TYR A 102 -7.82 -16.52 -17.95
CA TYR A 102 -7.86 -17.55 -16.91
C TYR A 102 -9.27 -17.83 -16.37
N GLY A 103 -10.30 -17.14 -16.87
CA GLY A 103 -11.68 -17.31 -16.41
C GLY A 103 -11.84 -17.03 -14.91
N ALA A 104 -11.33 -15.89 -14.43
CA ALA A 104 -11.22 -15.57 -13.00
C ALA A 104 -12.60 -15.40 -12.32
N SER A 105 -13.17 -16.53 -11.89
CA SER A 105 -14.54 -16.66 -11.36
C SER A 105 -14.79 -15.87 -10.07
N LEU A 106 -13.73 -15.52 -9.33
CA LEU A 106 -13.84 -14.77 -8.09
C LEU A 106 -13.90 -13.25 -8.33
N ASN A 107 -13.56 -12.75 -9.53
CA ASN A 107 -13.68 -11.33 -9.86
C ASN A 107 -15.15 -10.96 -10.13
N SER A 108 -15.67 -9.96 -9.42
CA SER A 108 -17.09 -9.57 -9.49
C SER A 108 -17.40 -8.51 -10.57
N ARG A 109 -16.37 -7.90 -11.17
CA ARG A 109 -16.50 -6.83 -12.16
C ARG A 109 -16.25 -7.37 -13.56
N LYS A 110 -17.07 -6.94 -14.51
CA LYS A 110 -16.77 -7.05 -15.94
C LYS A 110 -15.82 -5.91 -16.28
N GLU A 111 -14.54 -6.22 -16.50
CA GLU A 111 -13.53 -5.23 -16.85
C GLU A 111 -13.65 -4.78 -18.31
N VAL A 112 -13.28 -3.53 -18.59
CA VAL A 112 -13.30 -2.95 -19.94
C VAL A 112 -11.93 -3.16 -20.59
N ILE A 113 -11.92 -3.91 -21.70
CA ILE A 113 -10.68 -4.19 -22.45
C ILE A 113 -10.32 -2.97 -23.30
N LEU A 114 -9.13 -2.42 -23.10
CA LEU A 114 -8.60 -1.35 -23.93
C LEU A 114 -8.02 -1.92 -25.24
N PRO A 115 -8.34 -1.36 -26.42
CA PRO A 115 -8.05 -1.98 -27.72
C PRO A 115 -6.55 -2.07 -28.10
N ASN A 116 -5.64 -1.46 -27.34
CA ASN A 116 -4.22 -1.33 -27.70
C ASN A 116 -3.23 -2.00 -26.75
N VAL A 117 -3.72 -2.69 -25.71
CA VAL A 117 -2.83 -3.41 -24.77
C VAL A 117 -2.79 -4.87 -25.17
N ARG A 118 -1.58 -5.41 -25.37
CA ARG A 118 -1.35 -6.82 -25.66
C ARG A 118 -0.56 -7.45 -24.52
N ALA A 119 -1.09 -8.54 -23.97
CA ALA A 119 -0.40 -9.38 -23.01
C ALA A 119 -0.49 -10.83 -23.49
N TYR A 120 0.57 -11.59 -23.28
CA TYR A 120 0.61 -13.01 -23.58
C TYR A 120 0.59 -13.78 -22.26
N PHE A 121 -0.36 -14.69 -22.13
CA PHE A 121 -0.52 -15.55 -20.97
C PHE A 121 -0.30 -17.01 -21.39
N ASN A 122 0.25 -17.79 -20.47
CA ASN A 122 0.42 -19.23 -20.58
C ASN A 122 -0.32 -19.91 -19.43
N ASP A 123 -0.55 -21.21 -19.58
CA ASP A 123 -1.03 -22.05 -18.51
C ASP A 123 -0.08 -22.04 -17.30
N LEU A 124 -0.64 -22.12 -16.10
CA LEU A 124 0.08 -21.97 -14.82
C LEU A 124 1.09 -23.09 -14.54
N ASP A 125 1.03 -24.20 -15.28
CA ASP A 125 1.88 -25.38 -15.17
C ASP A 125 3.18 -25.27 -15.97
N ARG A 126 3.32 -24.27 -16.85
CA ARG A 126 4.53 -24.06 -17.67
C ARG A 126 5.55 -23.15 -16.99
N VAL A 127 6.81 -23.61 -16.98
CA VAL A 127 8.06 -22.93 -16.54
C VAL A 127 7.84 -21.84 -15.51
N SER A 128 8.04 -22.19 -14.25
CA SER A 128 7.82 -21.28 -13.15
C SER A 128 9.03 -21.19 -12.22
N ASP A 129 9.48 -19.97 -11.99
CA ASP A 129 10.45 -19.66 -10.96
C ASP A 129 9.70 -19.22 -9.70
N THR A 130 10.13 -19.72 -8.54
CA THR A 130 9.59 -19.25 -7.25
C THR A 130 10.47 -18.15 -6.69
N VAL A 131 9.86 -17.01 -6.37
CA VAL A 131 10.55 -15.85 -5.80
C VAL A 131 9.93 -15.50 -4.45
N THR A 132 10.78 -15.19 -3.46
CA THR A 132 10.31 -14.65 -2.18
C THR A 132 10.27 -13.13 -2.24
N LEU A 133 9.07 -12.56 -2.25
CA LEU A 133 8.87 -11.12 -2.11
C LEU A 133 8.93 -10.71 -0.66
N LYS A 134 9.36 -9.48 -0.42
CA LYS A 134 9.25 -8.81 0.87
C LYS A 134 8.27 -7.64 0.74
N ALA A 135 7.51 -7.38 1.80
CA ALA A 135 6.65 -6.22 1.85
C ALA A 135 7.47 -4.97 1.55
N LYS A 136 7.00 -4.15 0.61
CA LYS A 136 7.60 -2.84 0.44
C LYS A 136 7.38 -2.12 1.76
N ARG A 137 8.44 -1.55 2.32
CA ARG A 137 8.28 -0.72 3.51
C ARG A 137 7.23 0.31 3.16
N ASN A 138 6.16 0.39 3.96
CA ASN A 138 5.18 1.46 3.85
C ASN A 138 5.96 2.77 4.06
N HIS A 139 6.44 3.37 2.97
CA HIS A 139 7.01 4.70 3.01
C HIS A 139 5.85 5.69 3.13
N GLY A 140 5.13 5.63 4.26
CA GLY A 140 4.56 6.85 4.79
C GLY A 140 5.72 7.84 4.93
N ASN A 141 5.49 9.13 4.68
CA ASN A 141 6.56 10.12 4.77
C ASN A 141 7.33 10.05 6.11
N ASN A 142 6.67 9.54 7.15
CA ASN A 142 7.23 9.33 8.49
C ASN A 142 8.45 8.39 8.50
N ASP A 143 8.53 7.41 7.58
CA ASP A 143 9.60 6.40 7.52
C ASP A 143 10.57 6.64 6.34
N LYS A 144 10.36 7.72 5.57
CA LYS A 144 11.21 8.10 4.43
C LYS A 144 12.49 8.82 4.86
N TYR A 145 12.46 9.50 6.00
CA TYR A 145 13.54 10.35 6.47
C TYR A 145 14.19 9.79 7.74
N CYS A 146 15.50 9.93 7.86
CA CYS A 146 16.23 9.61 9.08
C CYS A 146 16.14 10.76 10.09
N ASP A 147 16.42 10.51 11.36
CA ASP A 147 16.35 11.56 12.39
C ASP A 147 17.36 12.69 12.18
N SER A 148 18.45 12.41 11.46
CA SER A 148 19.43 13.40 10.99
C SER A 148 18.84 14.43 10.02
N ASP A 149 17.79 14.06 9.29
CA ASP A 149 17.17 14.91 8.27
C ASP A 149 16.10 15.86 8.86
N ARG A 150 15.82 15.70 10.16
CA ARG A 150 14.73 16.39 10.85
C ARG A 150 15.29 17.51 11.74
N ASN A 151 14.73 18.70 11.57
CA ASN A 151 15.04 19.86 12.40
C ASN A 151 14.04 19.99 13.54
N LEU A 152 14.51 20.44 14.70
CA LEU A 152 13.64 20.76 15.81
C LEU A 152 12.84 22.01 15.47
N VAL A 153 11.51 21.90 15.48
CA VAL A 153 10.58 23.01 15.22
C VAL A 153 9.71 23.27 16.45
N VAL A 154 9.38 24.55 16.67
CA VAL A 154 8.44 24.99 17.72
C VAL A 154 7.08 25.24 17.08
N CYS A 155 6.06 24.61 17.64
CA CYS A 155 4.73 24.57 17.09
C CYS A 155 3.68 24.90 18.15
N LYS A 156 2.48 25.26 17.69
CA LYS A 156 1.29 25.47 18.51
C LYS A 156 0.23 24.42 18.19
N ILE A 157 -0.41 23.89 19.22
CA ILE A 157 -1.60 23.04 19.04
C ILE A 157 -2.78 23.92 18.66
N VAL A 158 -3.38 23.67 17.50
CA VAL A 158 -4.52 24.43 16.97
C VAL A 158 -5.69 23.49 16.67
N LEU A 159 -6.91 24.02 16.70
CA LEU A 159 -8.10 23.27 16.31
C LEU A 159 -8.49 23.63 14.87
N GLU A 160 -8.57 22.62 14.00
CA GLU A 160 -8.99 22.80 12.62
C GLU A 160 -10.02 21.73 12.26
N LYS A 161 -11.20 22.14 11.79
CA LYS A 161 -12.31 21.23 11.40
C LYS A 161 -12.56 20.15 12.46
N SER A 162 -12.65 20.59 13.72
CA SER A 162 -12.90 19.75 14.91
C SER A 162 -11.79 18.74 15.23
N ARG A 163 -10.55 18.94 14.74
CA ARG A 163 -9.40 18.07 15.05
C ARG A 163 -8.19 18.89 15.50
N LYS A 164 -7.47 18.41 16.52
CA LYS A 164 -6.20 19.00 16.95
C LYS A 164 -5.15 18.79 15.86
N ARG A 165 -4.49 19.89 15.46
CA ARG A 165 -3.38 19.96 14.52
C ARG A 165 -2.18 20.61 15.21
N VAL A 166 -1.00 20.40 14.63
CA VAL A 166 0.24 21.02 15.08
C VAL A 166 0.68 21.97 13.99
N LEU A 167 0.70 23.26 14.28
CA LEU A 167 1.08 24.32 13.34
C LEU A 167 2.42 24.90 13.77
N CYS A 168 3.42 24.87 12.89
CA CYS A 168 4.69 25.52 13.17
C CYS A 168 4.48 27.02 13.32
N CYS A 169 4.95 27.60 14.42
CA CYS A 169 4.68 29.00 14.77
C CYS A 169 5.94 29.85 14.91
N GLN A 170 7.13 29.25 14.80
CA GLN A 170 8.41 29.94 14.87
C GLN A 170 9.36 29.44 13.78
N GLY A 171 10.33 30.29 13.42
CA GLY A 171 11.39 29.95 12.47
C GLY A 171 10.95 29.94 11.00
N PRO A 172 11.79 29.40 10.11
CA PRO A 172 11.61 29.49 8.65
C PRO A 172 10.42 28.69 8.10
N HIS A 173 9.80 27.85 8.92
CA HIS A 173 8.65 27.02 8.54
C HIS A 173 7.35 27.47 9.21
N SER A 174 7.30 28.69 9.74
CA SER A 174 6.10 29.24 10.35
C SER A 174 4.90 29.22 9.38
N GLY A 175 3.74 28.84 9.88
CA GLY A 175 2.51 28.68 9.08
C GLY A 175 2.35 27.31 8.40
N ILE A 176 3.35 26.42 8.51
CA ILE A 176 3.29 25.07 7.93
C ILE A 176 2.81 24.05 8.97
N TYR A 177 1.88 23.17 8.58
CA TYR A 177 1.38 22.10 9.45
C TYR A 177 2.37 20.94 9.57
N VAL A 178 2.44 20.36 10.76
CA VAL A 178 3.24 19.18 11.08
C VAL A 178 2.37 17.92 11.12
N GLU A 179 2.67 16.97 10.25
CA GLU A 179 2.17 15.61 10.31
C GLU A 179 2.90 14.84 11.42
N CYS A 180 2.13 14.38 12.40
CA CYS A 180 2.60 13.59 13.54
C CYS A 180 1.49 12.65 14.04
N SER A 181 1.78 11.83 15.04
CA SER A 181 0.79 10.91 15.60
C SER A 181 -0.39 11.66 16.24
N ARG A 182 -1.60 11.15 16.03
CA ARG A 182 -2.81 11.66 16.71
C ARG A 182 -2.73 11.45 18.21
N SER A 183 -2.25 10.28 18.66
CA SER A 183 -2.12 9.96 20.08
C SER A 183 -1.23 10.96 20.82
N GLU A 184 -0.20 11.49 20.15
CA GLU A 184 0.68 12.49 20.74
C GLU A 184 0.00 13.86 20.81
N ARG A 185 -0.69 14.29 19.75
CA ARG A 185 -1.40 15.58 19.75
C ARG A 185 -2.52 15.66 20.77
N ASP A 186 -3.22 14.55 21.00
CA ASP A 186 -4.38 14.52 21.88
C ASP A 186 -4.00 14.75 23.37
N LYS A 187 -2.73 14.52 23.75
CA LYS A 187 -2.16 14.78 25.10
C LYS A 187 -2.04 16.26 25.47
N PHE A 188 -2.12 17.18 24.51
CA PHE A 188 -1.87 18.60 24.70
C PHE A 188 -3.15 19.42 24.50
N ASN A 189 -3.24 20.57 25.17
CA ASN A 189 -4.37 21.48 25.05
C ASN A 189 -4.22 22.39 23.82
N ILE A 190 -5.36 22.87 23.31
CA ILE A 190 -5.35 23.87 22.24
C ILE A 190 -4.67 25.13 22.81
N GLY A 191 -3.70 25.67 22.07
CA GLY A 191 -2.89 26.80 22.52
C GLY A 191 -1.51 26.42 23.05
N ASP A 192 -1.30 25.17 23.47
CA ASP A 192 -0.01 24.70 23.99
C ASP A 192 1.09 24.85 22.94
N LEU A 193 2.26 25.31 23.38
CA LEU A 193 3.49 25.31 22.59
C LEU A 193 4.23 23.99 22.80
N VAL A 194 4.63 23.38 21.70
CA VAL A 194 5.26 22.06 21.65
C VAL A 194 6.46 22.07 20.72
N LYS A 195 7.47 21.26 21.05
CA LYS A 195 8.65 21.01 20.21
C LYS A 195 8.55 19.62 19.61
N ILE A 196 8.94 19.50 18.34
CA ILE A 196 9.02 18.22 17.63
C ILE A 196 10.10 18.29 16.55
N LYS A 197 10.78 17.18 16.28
CA LYS A 197 11.67 17.08 15.12
C LYS A 197 10.86 16.75 13.87
N ALA A 198 10.97 17.60 12.85
CA ALA A 198 10.28 17.41 11.59
C ALA A 198 11.13 17.82 10.38
N VAL A 199 10.78 17.29 9.21
CA VAL A 199 11.43 17.60 7.92
C VAL A 199 10.42 18.18 6.95
N LEU A 200 10.86 19.16 6.15
CA LEU A 200 10.03 19.79 5.11
C LEU A 200 9.87 18.85 3.91
N THR A 201 8.64 18.74 3.40
CA THR A 201 8.30 17.91 2.25
C THR A 201 7.11 18.51 1.48
N TYR A 202 6.85 18.03 0.27
CA TYR A 202 5.85 18.56 -0.66
C TYR A 202 4.86 17.49 -1.10
N LYS A 203 3.56 17.78 -0.97
CA LYS A 203 2.46 16.84 -1.29
C LYS A 203 1.49 17.59 -2.17
N ARG A 204 1.45 17.20 -3.44
CA ARG A 204 0.69 17.93 -4.47
C ARG A 204 1.06 19.43 -4.45
N ASP A 205 2.37 19.69 -4.44
CA ASP A 205 2.98 21.03 -4.45
C ASP A 205 2.72 21.91 -3.21
N LYS A 206 2.09 21.37 -2.16
CA LYS A 206 1.90 22.07 -0.89
C LYS A 206 2.97 21.66 0.12
N PRO A 207 3.63 22.61 0.81
CA PRO A 207 4.61 22.29 1.84
C PRO A 207 3.92 21.76 3.10
N TYR A 208 4.53 20.76 3.73
CA TYR A 208 4.14 20.21 5.02
C TYR A 208 5.40 19.73 5.74
N LEU A 209 5.35 19.73 7.07
CA LEU A 209 6.39 19.18 7.92
C LEU A 209 6.00 17.78 8.34
N VAL A 210 6.96 16.87 8.40
CA VAL A 210 6.71 15.47 8.79
C VAL A 210 7.61 15.07 9.94
N ALA A 211 7.01 14.65 11.04
CA ALA A 211 7.71 14.04 12.15
C ALA A 211 7.80 12.51 11.98
N ALA A 212 8.73 11.87 12.69
CA ALA A 212 8.74 10.41 12.75
C ALA A 212 7.46 9.92 13.46
N LYS A 213 7.01 8.71 13.14
CA LYS A 213 5.80 8.14 13.75
C LYS A 213 5.95 7.94 15.26
N THR A 214 7.17 7.70 15.71
CA THR A 214 7.58 7.54 17.11
C THR A 214 8.00 8.85 17.77
N SER A 215 8.00 9.98 17.04
CA SER A 215 8.38 11.27 17.63
C SER A 215 7.39 11.68 18.71
N ILE A 216 7.93 11.97 19.89
CA ILE A 216 7.20 12.47 21.03
C ILE A 216 7.11 14.00 20.94
N LEU A 217 5.93 14.55 21.20
CA LEU A 217 5.77 15.99 21.39
C LEU A 217 6.22 16.35 22.82
N THR A 218 7.07 17.35 22.96
CA THR A 218 7.50 17.87 24.28
C THR A 218 6.99 19.30 24.46
N LYS A 219 6.58 19.70 25.68
CA LYS A 219 6.24 21.12 25.93
C LYS A 219 7.44 22.01 25.61
N ALA A 220 7.18 23.13 24.93
CA ALA A 220 8.19 24.08 24.49
C ALA A 220 8.64 25.01 25.63
#